data_AF-A0A959PBA4-F1
#
_entry.id   AF-A0A959PBA4-F1
#
_cell.length_a   1.000
_cell.length_b   1.000
_cell.length_c   1.000
_cell.angle_alpha   90.00
_cell.angle_beta   90.00
_cell.angle_gamma   90.00
#
_symmetry.space_group_name_H-M   'P 1'
#
loop_
_entity.id
_entity.type
_entity.pdbx_description
1 polymer ?
#
loop_
_entity_poly.entity_id
_entity_poly.type
_entity_poly.pdbx_seq_one_letter_code
_entity_poly.pdbx_strand_id
1 'polypeptide(L)'
;MKTISSLLLASFLIFGYQVQTFAKDSSPLDQAKLLVATNKTRDAIPVLEKLIASDPESAPHNYFLGMCLIKEGVRIEEAVNYLVKAAEHYSKTDLDPGMGEPEFVWYYQVIGFSRLKDCEKAKACYDKFVQVYSQGDPFYTNEAMKWIELCHEPMRMAQEIRTRNYINTHTYLKDRLTLAAPEDDIVTRDVNFTTKSMLYGVQVGASVTPTYTTEFKNLKNVGVYVDENKIYRYVIGNLGFRTQAEELLEEVKAKGYPDAFIVDINQPDTYGEEVMALNDLSIAPKLKGKIEFRVQIGAFAETLPKDLRKYYFEIDKLKEYRENDLTILTAGKCDSYKEANELKEELQKMGLADCFITAFNRRKRIPMKLALDYLDADQKEELTPQKRGKK
;
A
#
# COMPACT_ATOMS: atom_id res chain seq x y z
N MET A 1 -21.37 84.38 -10.25
CA MET A 1 -20.02 83.96 -10.66
C MET A 1 -19.24 83.59 -9.41
N LYS A 2 -18.71 82.36 -9.35
CA LYS A 2 -17.60 81.86 -8.51
C LYS A 2 -17.79 81.87 -6.98
N THR A 3 -17.38 80.88 -6.19
CA THR A 3 -17.32 79.40 -6.26
C THR A 3 -16.75 78.98 -4.90
N ILE A 4 -17.41 78.01 -4.29
CA ILE A 4 -16.90 76.99 -3.35
C ILE A 4 -16.71 77.39 -1.88
N SER A 5 -17.35 76.55 -1.07
CA SER A 5 -17.70 76.64 0.34
C SER A 5 -16.60 76.12 1.27
N SER A 6 -16.57 76.76 2.44
CA SER A 6 -15.94 76.42 3.72
C SER A 6 -16.02 74.95 4.14
N LEU A 7 -15.02 74.48 4.91
CA LEU A 7 -15.24 73.86 6.23
C LEU A 7 -13.93 73.70 7.02
N LEU A 8 -14.02 73.98 8.32
CA LEU A 8 -12.96 73.88 9.34
C LEU A 8 -12.51 72.43 9.58
N LEU A 9 -11.20 72.22 9.76
CA LEU A 9 -10.65 70.98 10.33
C LEU A 9 -10.31 71.18 11.81
N ALA A 10 -11.00 70.42 12.67
CA ALA A 10 -10.67 70.24 14.07
C ALA A 10 -9.63 69.11 14.22
N SER A 11 -8.55 69.39 14.96
CA SER A 11 -7.50 68.43 15.29
C SER A 11 -7.97 67.47 16.38
N PHE A 12 -8.01 66.16 16.08
CA PHE A 12 -8.20 65.11 17.08
C PHE A 12 -7.12 64.03 16.93
N LEU A 13 -6.52 63.70 18.07
CA LEU A 13 -5.50 62.69 18.29
C LEU A 13 -5.89 61.32 17.72
N ILE A 14 -4.99 60.70 16.95
CA ILE A 14 -4.99 59.26 16.71
C ILE A 14 -3.65 58.70 17.15
N PHE A 15 -3.74 57.82 18.13
CA PHE A 15 -2.69 57.02 18.74
C PHE A 15 -2.11 56.05 17.68
N GLY A 16 -0.95 56.38 17.11
CA GLY A 16 -0.21 55.47 16.26
C GLY A 16 0.57 54.48 17.12
N TYR A 17 0.06 53.25 17.25
CA TYR A 17 0.87 52.12 17.73
C TYR A 17 2.07 51.94 16.78
N GLN A 18 3.26 52.32 17.23
CA GLN A 18 4.49 51.81 16.62
C GLN A 18 4.63 50.35 17.05
N VAL A 19 4.35 49.43 16.13
CA VAL A 19 4.87 48.05 16.24
C VAL A 19 6.36 48.14 15.92
N GLN A 20 7.19 48.24 16.95
CA GLN A 20 8.60 47.89 16.85
C GLN A 20 8.67 46.36 16.71
N THR A 21 8.88 45.87 15.48
CA THR A 21 9.34 44.50 15.29
C THR A 21 10.79 44.42 15.76
N PHE A 22 11.00 43.90 16.96
CA PHE A 22 12.30 43.40 17.39
C PHE A 22 12.64 42.15 16.57
N ALA A 23 13.23 42.33 15.39
CA ALA A 23 13.97 41.25 14.75
C ALA A 23 15.24 41.04 15.59
N LYS A 24 15.19 40.06 16.50
CA LYS A 24 16.37 39.56 17.20
C LYS A 24 17.33 39.07 16.11
N ASP A 25 18.54 39.64 16.01
CA ASP A 25 19.60 39.14 15.12
C ASP A 25 19.78 37.64 15.38
N SER A 26 19.19 36.80 14.53
CA SER A 26 19.31 35.35 14.64
C SER A 26 20.74 34.99 14.25
N SER A 27 21.46 34.28 15.11
CA SER A 27 22.82 33.86 14.78
C SER A 27 22.82 33.06 13.47
N PRO A 28 23.92 33.02 12.69
CA PRO A 28 23.93 32.23 11.47
C PRO A 28 23.63 30.74 11.72
N LEU A 29 23.91 30.25 12.94
CA LEU A 29 23.52 28.92 13.39
C LEU A 29 21.99 28.79 13.58
N ASP A 30 21.32 29.80 14.15
CA ASP A 30 19.86 29.82 14.26
C ASP A 30 19.18 29.85 12.88
N GLN A 31 19.79 30.56 11.92
CA GLN A 31 19.33 30.53 10.53
C GLN A 31 19.48 29.12 9.93
N ALA A 32 20.63 28.47 10.13
CA ALA A 32 20.84 27.10 9.66
C ALA A 32 19.85 26.12 10.31
N LYS A 33 19.59 26.25 11.62
CA LYS A 33 18.60 25.45 12.35
C LYS A 33 17.19 25.65 11.81
N LEU A 34 16.80 26.89 11.50
CA LEU A 34 15.49 27.18 10.89
C LEU A 34 15.35 26.53 9.52
N LEU A 35 16.41 26.55 8.71
CA LEU A 35 16.44 25.85 7.42
C LEU A 35 16.27 24.34 7.61
N VAL A 36 16.96 23.74 8.57
CA VAL A 36 16.80 22.32 8.91
C VAL A 36 15.37 22.00 9.39
N ALA A 37 14.80 22.80 10.30
CA ALA A 37 13.45 22.60 10.83
C ALA A 37 12.36 22.75 9.77
N THR A 38 12.61 23.54 8.72
CA THR A 38 11.72 23.71 7.56
C THR A 38 12.00 22.72 6.42
N ASN A 39 12.79 21.67 6.69
CA ASN A 39 13.19 20.62 5.73
C ASN A 39 13.96 21.15 4.51
N LYS A 40 14.66 22.29 4.65
CA LYS A 40 15.55 22.89 3.65
C LYS A 40 17.01 22.57 3.97
N THR A 41 17.30 21.28 4.16
CA THR A 41 18.61 20.79 4.63
C THR A 41 19.74 21.12 3.67
N ARG A 42 19.51 21.03 2.35
CA ARG A 42 20.46 21.46 1.32
C ARG A 42 20.85 22.94 1.39
N ASP A 43 19.92 23.83 1.71
CA ASP A 43 20.17 25.27 1.84
C ASP A 43 20.96 25.60 3.13
N ALA A 44 20.87 24.73 4.14
CA ALA A 44 21.61 24.88 5.40
C ALA A 44 23.11 24.55 5.25
N ILE A 45 23.48 23.63 4.36
CA ILE A 45 24.87 23.19 4.14
C ILE A 45 25.84 24.36 3.92
N PRO A 46 25.63 25.28 2.94
CA PRO A 46 26.58 26.37 2.71
C PRO A 46 26.68 27.37 3.87
N VAL A 47 25.63 27.49 4.69
CA VAL A 47 25.67 28.31 5.91
C VAL A 47 26.53 27.62 6.97
N LEU A 48 26.35 26.31 7.14
CA LEU A 48 27.08 25.49 8.11
C LEU A 48 28.57 25.32 7.72
N GLU A 49 28.88 25.22 6.44
CA GLU A 49 30.27 25.18 5.94
C GLU A 49 31.03 26.46 6.27
N LYS A 50 30.39 27.63 6.13
CA LYS A 50 30.97 28.91 6.52
C LYS A 50 31.23 28.97 8.03
N LEU A 51 30.29 28.45 8.83
CA LEU A 51 30.42 28.37 10.29
C LEU A 51 31.56 27.45 10.72
N ILE A 52 31.72 26.29 10.09
CA ILE A 52 32.84 25.38 10.34
C ILE A 52 34.17 26.01 9.92
N ALA A 53 34.21 26.75 8.81
CA ALA A 53 35.42 27.44 8.38
C ALA A 53 35.88 28.50 9.41
N SER A 54 34.96 29.14 10.13
CA SER A 54 35.28 30.08 11.21
C SER A 54 35.57 29.41 12.55
N ASP A 55 34.89 28.31 12.86
CA ASP A 55 35.01 27.59 14.13
C ASP A 55 34.94 26.07 13.90
N PRO A 56 36.09 25.44 13.58
CA PRO A 56 36.14 24.02 13.21
C PRO A 56 35.85 23.05 14.35
N GLU A 57 35.96 23.47 15.60
CA GLU A 57 35.86 22.62 16.80
C GLU A 57 34.49 22.74 17.48
N SER A 58 33.60 23.62 16.99
CA SER A 58 32.24 23.75 17.49
C SER A 58 31.43 22.48 17.27
N ALA A 59 31.07 21.81 18.36
CA ALA A 59 30.25 20.60 18.34
C ALA A 59 28.88 20.81 17.64
N PRO A 60 28.16 21.93 17.86
CA PRO A 60 26.94 22.22 17.10
C PRO A 60 27.17 22.36 15.59
N HIS A 61 28.22 23.08 15.14
CA HIS A 61 28.48 23.23 13.70
C HIS A 61 28.78 21.89 13.04
N ASN A 62 29.65 21.10 13.69
CA ASN A 62 30.02 19.75 13.26
C ASN A 62 28.80 18.82 13.20
N TYR A 63 27.94 18.85 14.23
CA TYR A 63 26.71 18.05 14.28
C TYR A 63 25.75 18.42 13.16
N PHE A 64 25.38 19.70 13.04
CA PHE A 64 24.40 20.13 12.05
C PHE A 64 24.90 19.92 10.63
N LEU A 65 26.18 20.20 10.33
CA LEU A 65 26.72 19.93 9.00
C LEU A 65 26.73 18.42 8.71
N GLY A 66 27.26 17.61 9.62
CA GLY A 66 27.31 16.16 9.48
C GLY A 66 25.92 15.55 9.29
N MET A 67 24.93 15.95 10.09
CA MET A 67 23.54 15.55 9.92
C MET A 67 22.99 15.96 8.55
N CYS A 68 23.22 17.20 8.11
CA CYS A 68 22.72 17.67 6.81
C CYS A 68 23.31 16.86 5.66
N LEU A 69 24.62 16.57 5.70
CA LEU A 69 25.31 15.77 4.69
C LEU A 69 24.80 14.31 4.68
N ILE A 70 24.55 13.71 5.85
CA ILE A 70 23.93 12.37 5.95
C ILE A 70 22.52 12.36 5.36
N LYS A 71 21.67 13.34 5.69
CA LYS A 71 20.28 13.47 5.20
C LYS A 71 20.20 13.67 3.69
N GLU A 72 21.03 14.54 3.14
CA GLU A 72 21.14 14.75 1.67
C GLU A 72 21.88 13.59 0.97
N GLY A 73 22.58 12.78 1.76
CA GLY A 73 23.30 11.62 1.30
C GLY A 73 24.51 11.91 0.43
N VAL A 74 25.14 13.06 0.65
CA VAL A 74 26.35 13.53 -0.03
C VAL A 74 27.52 13.57 0.95
N ARG A 75 28.75 13.36 0.45
CA ARG A 75 30.00 13.50 1.25
C ARG A 75 29.96 12.73 2.58
N ILE A 76 29.56 11.46 2.52
CA ILE A 76 29.29 10.62 3.70
C ILE A 76 30.52 10.45 4.60
N GLU A 77 31.70 10.30 4.00
CA GLU A 77 32.95 10.19 4.75
C GLU A 77 33.25 11.47 5.55
N GLU A 78 33.11 12.64 4.93
CA GLU A 78 33.24 13.93 5.62
C GLU A 78 32.17 14.10 6.69
N ALA A 79 30.93 13.71 6.39
CA ALA A 79 29.81 13.78 7.31
C ALA A 79 30.06 12.97 8.58
N VAL A 80 30.58 11.75 8.45
CA VAL A 80 30.98 10.89 9.58
C VAL A 80 32.10 11.54 10.38
N ASN A 81 33.10 12.12 9.74
CA ASN A 81 34.19 12.82 10.44
C ASN A 81 33.66 13.99 11.29
N TYR A 82 32.76 14.80 10.75
CA TYR A 82 32.11 15.87 11.51
C TYR A 82 31.27 15.32 12.67
N LEU A 83 30.48 14.26 12.45
CA LEU A 83 29.67 13.67 13.51
C LEU A 83 30.51 13.03 14.62
N VAL A 84 31.66 12.43 14.30
CA VAL A 84 32.60 11.88 15.29
C VAL A 84 33.16 13.00 16.17
N LYS A 85 33.59 14.12 15.57
CA LYS A 85 34.04 15.32 16.32
C LYS A 85 32.94 15.82 17.26
N ALA A 86 31.72 15.96 16.76
CA ALA A 86 30.59 16.40 17.59
C ALA A 86 30.31 15.44 18.76
N ALA A 87 30.32 14.13 18.51
CA ALA A 87 30.06 13.13 19.54
C ALA A 87 31.15 13.09 20.61
N GLU A 88 32.41 13.36 20.27
CA GLU A 88 33.47 13.43 21.28
C GLU A 88 33.18 14.54 22.30
N HIS A 89 32.72 15.69 21.85
CA HIS A 89 32.32 16.78 22.74
C HIS A 89 31.06 16.44 23.54
N TYR A 90 30.00 15.94 22.88
CA TYR A 90 28.75 15.58 23.56
C TYR A 90 28.90 14.42 24.54
N SER A 91 29.88 13.54 24.36
CA SER A 91 30.20 12.50 25.33
C SER A 91 30.79 13.03 26.64
N LYS A 92 31.31 14.26 26.64
CA LYS A 92 32.00 14.89 27.78
C LYS A 92 31.18 16.01 28.43
N THR A 93 30.10 16.47 27.80
CA THR A 93 29.36 17.66 28.24
C THR A 93 27.88 17.51 27.94
N ASP A 94 27.01 17.76 28.94
CA ASP A 94 25.54 17.80 28.82
C ASP A 94 25.07 19.07 28.08
N LEU A 95 25.68 19.38 26.94
CA LEU A 95 25.43 20.61 26.20
C LEU A 95 24.30 20.35 25.19
N ASP A 96 23.09 20.82 25.51
CA ASP A 96 21.92 20.77 24.60
C ASP A 96 22.08 21.84 23.50
N PRO A 97 22.27 21.45 22.21
CA PRO A 97 22.45 22.39 21.12
C PRO A 97 21.15 23.11 20.72
N GLY A 98 20.01 22.84 21.36
CA GLY A 98 18.74 23.50 21.10
C GLY A 98 18.10 23.03 19.79
N MET A 99 17.16 22.09 19.94
CA MET A 99 16.38 21.32 18.96
C MET A 99 17.06 20.08 18.37
N GLY A 100 16.94 18.97 19.11
CA GLY A 100 17.42 17.64 18.77
C GLY A 100 18.55 17.26 19.72
N GLU A 101 18.20 16.49 20.75
CA GLU A 101 19.07 16.19 21.87
C GLU A 101 20.42 15.60 21.40
N PRO A 102 21.52 15.85 22.13
CA PRO A 102 22.86 15.39 21.73
C PRO A 102 22.91 13.89 21.38
N GLU A 103 21.98 13.07 21.88
CA GLU A 103 21.82 11.66 21.51
C GLU A 103 21.72 11.36 20.02
N PHE A 104 21.15 12.25 19.21
CA PHE A 104 20.97 11.98 17.79
C PHE A 104 22.28 11.97 16.99
N VAL A 105 23.39 12.45 17.57
CA VAL A 105 24.71 12.33 16.94
C VAL A 105 25.08 10.86 16.70
N TRP A 106 24.78 9.98 17.65
CA TRP A 106 25.06 8.55 17.54
C TRP A 106 24.15 7.90 16.50
N TYR A 107 22.88 8.30 16.43
CA TYR A 107 21.94 7.89 15.38
C TYR A 107 22.47 8.22 13.97
N TYR A 108 22.90 9.46 13.70
CA TYR A 108 23.42 9.82 12.38
C TYR A 108 24.76 9.13 12.06
N GLN A 109 25.57 8.79 13.08
CA GLN A 109 26.76 7.96 12.89
C GLN A 109 26.42 6.53 12.50
N VAL A 110 25.34 5.92 13.02
CA VAL A 110 24.87 4.60 12.58
C VAL A 110 24.59 4.61 11.07
N ILE A 111 23.88 5.63 10.59
CA ILE A 111 23.58 5.81 9.17
C ILE A 111 24.87 6.00 8.36
N GLY A 112 25.77 6.88 8.83
CA GLY A 112 27.03 7.18 8.16
C GLY A 112 27.94 5.96 8.03
N PHE A 113 28.24 5.27 9.13
CA PHE A 113 29.09 4.08 9.14
C PHE A 113 28.46 2.92 8.38
N SER A 114 27.13 2.74 8.46
CA SER A 114 26.42 1.74 7.65
C SER A 114 26.63 1.98 6.15
N ARG A 115 26.50 3.24 5.71
CA ARG A 115 26.70 3.62 4.30
C ARG A 115 28.16 3.50 3.83
N LEU A 116 29.11 3.62 4.76
CA LEU A 116 30.53 3.35 4.52
C LEU A 116 30.89 1.86 4.62
N LYS A 117 29.91 0.99 4.90
CA LYS A 117 30.09 -0.47 5.11
C LYS A 117 30.99 -0.81 6.30
N ASP A 118 31.13 0.10 7.26
CA ASP A 118 31.83 -0.11 8.52
C ASP A 118 30.82 -0.59 9.59
N CYS A 119 30.37 -1.83 9.45
CA CYS A 119 29.24 -2.37 10.22
C CYS A 119 29.55 -2.54 11.71
N GLU A 120 30.82 -2.79 12.06
CA GLU A 120 31.27 -2.87 13.45
C GLU A 120 31.12 -1.52 14.15
N LYS A 121 31.58 -0.43 13.53
CA LYS A 121 31.40 0.92 14.07
C LYS A 121 29.93 1.34 14.08
N ALA A 122 29.17 1.01 13.03
CA ALA A 122 27.73 1.28 13.00
C ALA A 122 27.01 0.62 14.19
N LYS A 123 27.34 -0.64 14.50
CA LYS A 123 26.77 -1.36 15.64
C LYS A 123 27.20 -0.76 16.99
N ALA A 124 28.48 -0.39 17.13
CA ALA A 124 28.96 0.28 18.35
C ALA A 124 28.27 1.63 18.59
N CYS A 125 28.07 2.44 17.55
CA CYS A 125 27.33 3.69 17.63
C CYS A 125 25.86 3.46 18.03
N TYR A 126 25.24 2.39 17.52
CA TYR A 126 23.87 2.03 17.88
C TYR A 126 23.74 1.64 19.35
N ASP A 127 24.64 0.80 19.86
CA ASP A 127 24.60 0.38 21.26
C ASP A 127 24.78 1.60 22.19
N LYS A 128 25.61 2.57 21.79
CA LYS A 128 25.74 3.85 22.49
C LYS A 128 24.46 4.70 22.38
N PHE A 129 23.85 4.77 21.21
CA PHE A 129 22.60 5.50 20.99
C PHE A 129 21.48 4.98 21.90
N VAL A 130 21.26 3.68 21.96
CA VAL A 130 20.23 3.07 22.82
C VAL A 130 20.44 3.38 24.30
N GLN A 131 21.70 3.51 24.76
CA GLN A 131 22.02 3.84 26.15
C GLN A 131 21.70 5.30 26.51
N VAL A 132 21.88 6.23 25.57
CA VAL A 132 21.73 7.66 25.81
C VAL A 132 20.37 8.21 25.38
N TYR A 133 19.66 7.48 24.54
CA TYR A 133 18.40 7.90 23.94
C TYR A 133 17.31 7.98 25.01
N SER A 134 16.90 9.21 25.33
CA SER A 134 15.97 9.48 26.43
C SER A 134 14.51 9.55 25.99
N GLN A 135 14.25 9.65 24.69
CA GLN A 135 12.91 9.62 24.13
C GLN A 135 12.32 8.21 24.27
N GLY A 136 11.30 8.03 25.12
CA GLY A 136 10.69 6.73 25.39
C GLY A 136 10.01 6.04 24.20
N ASP A 137 10.01 6.65 23.00
CA ASP A 137 9.47 6.08 21.76
C ASP A 137 10.57 5.32 20.99
N PRO A 138 10.41 4.00 20.70
CA PRO A 138 11.40 3.21 19.98
C PRO A 138 11.54 3.53 18.48
N PHE A 139 10.86 4.55 17.95
CA PHE A 139 10.95 4.90 16.52
C PHE A 139 12.39 5.00 15.98
N TYR A 140 13.23 5.84 16.60
CA TYR A 140 14.59 6.10 16.09
C TYR A 140 15.56 4.94 16.34
N THR A 141 15.37 4.16 17.40
CA THR A 141 16.18 2.95 17.65
C THR A 141 15.81 1.85 16.65
N ASN A 142 14.53 1.68 16.32
CA ASN A 142 14.09 0.78 15.26
C ASN A 142 14.61 1.20 13.88
N GLU A 143 14.60 2.50 13.57
CA GLU A 143 15.16 3.01 12.31
C GLU A 143 16.68 2.78 12.22
N ALA A 144 17.41 3.05 13.30
CA ALA A 144 18.85 2.79 13.35
C ALA A 144 19.18 1.29 13.18
N MET A 145 18.38 0.38 13.73
CA MET A 145 18.53 -1.07 13.50
C MET A 145 18.40 -1.45 12.03
N LYS A 146 17.44 -0.86 11.30
CA LYS A 146 17.30 -1.09 9.85
C LYS A 146 18.57 -0.70 9.10
N TRP A 147 19.22 0.41 9.48
CA TRP A 147 20.49 0.80 8.88
C TRP A 147 21.61 -0.21 9.16
N ILE A 148 21.65 -0.87 10.33
CA ILE A 148 22.63 -1.92 10.64
C ILE A 148 22.39 -3.18 9.81
N GLU A 149 21.13 -3.58 9.65
CA GLU A 149 20.74 -4.70 8.78
C GLU A 149 21.19 -4.44 7.33
N LEU A 150 20.94 -3.23 6.82
CA LEU A 150 21.36 -2.80 5.49
C LEU A 150 22.89 -2.69 5.30
N CYS A 151 23.65 -2.60 6.40
CA CYS A 151 25.10 -2.59 6.33
C CYS A 151 25.66 -3.92 5.83
N HIS A 152 25.07 -5.04 6.28
CA HIS A 152 25.54 -6.40 6.00
C HIS A 152 25.14 -6.91 4.60
N GLU A 153 24.22 -6.22 3.91
CA GLU A 153 23.76 -6.63 2.58
C GLU A 153 24.65 -6.10 1.43
N PRO A 154 25.07 -6.93 0.46
CA PRO A 154 25.83 -6.48 -0.70
C PRO A 154 25.01 -5.51 -1.57
N MET A 155 25.69 -4.49 -2.12
CA MET A 155 25.14 -3.28 -2.77
C MET A 155 24.06 -3.49 -3.87
N ARG A 156 23.85 -4.72 -4.34
CA ARG A 156 22.77 -5.10 -5.27
C ARG A 156 21.38 -4.92 -4.64
N MET A 157 21.25 -5.15 -3.34
CA MET A 157 20.01 -4.89 -2.58
C MET A 157 19.78 -3.40 -2.27
N ALA A 158 20.85 -2.60 -2.14
CA ALA A 158 20.71 -1.15 -1.93
C ALA A 158 20.19 -0.43 -3.19
N GLN A 159 20.50 -0.98 -4.38
CA GLN A 159 19.94 -0.53 -5.63
C GLN A 159 18.44 -0.86 -5.71
N GLU A 160 17.99 -2.02 -5.21
CA GLU A 160 16.58 -2.39 -5.03
C GLU A 160 15.82 -1.49 -4.03
N ILE A 161 16.50 -0.95 -3.01
CA ILE A 161 15.91 0.03 -2.07
C ILE A 161 15.80 1.42 -2.72
N ARG A 162 16.78 1.83 -3.53
CA ARG A 162 16.69 3.06 -4.34
C ARG A 162 15.65 2.94 -5.44
N THR A 163 15.50 1.77 -6.09
CA THR A 163 14.37 1.50 -6.98
C THR A 163 13.06 1.43 -6.21
N ARG A 164 12.99 0.89 -4.97
CA ARG A 164 11.78 1.01 -4.11
C ARG A 164 11.39 2.48 -3.86
N ASN A 165 12.34 3.37 -3.60
CA ASN A 165 12.05 4.78 -3.35
C ASN A 165 11.74 5.59 -4.63
N TYR A 166 12.36 5.25 -5.77
CA TYR A 166 11.99 5.78 -7.08
C TYR A 166 10.63 5.24 -7.57
N ILE A 167 10.32 3.98 -7.23
CA ILE A 167 9.00 3.38 -7.41
C ILE A 167 8.01 4.14 -6.53
N ASN A 168 8.22 4.33 -5.22
CA ASN A 168 7.32 5.04 -4.31
C ASN A 168 6.90 6.45 -4.73
N THR A 169 7.77 7.20 -5.40
CA THR A 169 7.42 8.53 -5.96
C THR A 169 6.56 8.44 -7.23
N HIS A 170 6.66 7.35 -7.99
CA HIS A 170 5.77 7.02 -9.11
C HIS A 170 4.57 6.15 -8.69
N THR A 171 4.58 5.55 -7.49
CA THR A 171 3.44 4.80 -6.92
C THR A 171 2.37 5.73 -6.41
N TYR A 172 2.63 7.01 -6.08
CA TYR A 172 1.55 7.92 -5.67
C TYR A 172 0.46 8.12 -6.74
N LEU A 173 0.80 7.93 -8.03
CA LEU A 173 -0.17 7.84 -9.12
C LEU A 173 -0.73 6.41 -9.32
N LYS A 174 0.04 5.37 -8.99
CA LYS A 174 -0.37 3.95 -9.10
C LYS A 174 -1.27 3.48 -7.94
N ASP A 175 -1.14 4.08 -6.75
CA ASP A 175 -1.90 3.85 -5.53
C ASP A 175 -3.26 4.58 -5.55
N ARG A 176 -3.46 5.53 -6.48
CA ARG A 176 -4.82 5.93 -6.87
C ARG A 176 -5.56 4.84 -7.66
N LEU A 177 -4.84 3.84 -8.20
CA LEU A 177 -5.26 2.99 -9.31
C LEU A 177 -5.03 1.49 -9.08
N THR A 178 -4.95 0.98 -7.85
CA THR A 178 -4.97 -0.47 -7.68
C THR A 178 -6.39 -1.02 -7.91
N LEU A 179 -6.70 -1.29 -9.19
CA LEU A 179 -6.91 -2.68 -9.58
C LEU A 179 -5.59 -3.39 -9.27
N ALA A 180 -5.30 -3.65 -7.99
CA ALA A 180 -4.44 -4.76 -7.68
C ALA A 180 -5.26 -5.93 -8.23
N ALA A 181 -4.97 -6.36 -9.45
CA ALA A 181 -5.01 -7.79 -9.70
C ALA A 181 -3.95 -8.29 -8.71
N PRO A 182 -4.36 -8.80 -7.54
CA PRO A 182 -3.41 -9.45 -6.67
C PRO A 182 -2.77 -10.53 -7.53
N GLU A 183 -1.53 -10.94 -7.24
CA GLU A 183 -1.20 -12.31 -7.60
C GLU A 183 -2.32 -13.17 -7.01
N ASP A 184 -3.01 -13.93 -7.86
CA ASP A 184 -4.20 -14.67 -7.45
C ASP A 184 -3.84 -15.50 -6.22
N ASP A 185 -4.46 -15.20 -5.07
CA ASP A 185 -4.22 -15.96 -3.85
C ASP A 185 -4.97 -17.28 -3.97
N ILE A 186 -4.22 -18.35 -4.17
CA ILE A 186 -4.74 -19.67 -4.50
C ILE A 186 -4.47 -20.59 -3.34
N VAL A 187 -5.55 -21.07 -2.73
CA VAL A 187 -5.48 -22.08 -1.68
C VAL A 187 -5.74 -23.43 -2.32
N THR A 188 -4.74 -24.31 -2.28
CA THR A 188 -4.83 -25.68 -2.76
C THR A 188 -4.99 -26.68 -1.61
N ARG A 189 -5.39 -27.91 -1.97
CA ARG A 189 -5.44 -29.07 -1.10
C ARG A 189 -4.88 -30.27 -1.83
N ASP A 190 -4.02 -31.04 -1.17
CA ASP A 190 -3.52 -32.30 -1.70
C ASP A 190 -4.65 -33.32 -1.88
N VAL A 191 -4.66 -33.95 -3.05
CA VAL A 191 -5.58 -35.01 -3.43
C VAL A 191 -4.79 -36.29 -3.58
N ASN A 192 -5.06 -37.24 -2.69
CA ASN A 192 -4.53 -38.60 -2.77
C ASN A 192 -5.68 -39.59 -2.84
N PHE A 193 -5.74 -40.35 -3.93
CA PHE A 193 -6.70 -41.43 -4.07
C PHE A 193 -6.18 -42.69 -3.37
N THR A 194 -7.07 -43.40 -2.68
CA THR A 194 -6.73 -44.63 -1.95
C THR A 194 -6.57 -45.85 -2.87
N THR A 195 -6.86 -45.70 -4.16
CA THR A 195 -6.79 -46.76 -5.17
C THR A 195 -5.64 -46.51 -6.14
N LYS A 196 -5.06 -47.60 -6.66
CA LYS A 196 -4.10 -47.56 -7.78
C LYS A 196 -4.78 -47.73 -9.14
N SER A 197 -6.09 -48.00 -9.16
CA SER A 197 -6.85 -48.12 -10.40
C SER A 197 -7.06 -46.74 -11.04
N MET A 198 -7.20 -46.70 -12.36
CA MET A 198 -7.60 -45.48 -13.07
C MET A 198 -8.92 -44.94 -12.51
N LEU A 199 -9.01 -43.64 -12.38
CA LEU A 199 -10.24 -42.93 -12.06
C LEU A 199 -10.51 -41.95 -13.19
N TYR A 200 -11.72 -41.99 -13.74
CA TYR A 200 -12.08 -41.20 -14.90
C TYR A 200 -12.77 -39.91 -14.48
N GLY A 201 -12.36 -38.81 -15.10
CA GLY A 201 -13.06 -37.53 -15.10
C GLY A 201 -13.26 -37.03 -16.51
N VAL A 202 -14.08 -36.01 -16.69
CA VAL A 202 -14.24 -35.30 -17.96
C VAL A 202 -13.62 -33.91 -17.83
N GLN A 203 -12.51 -33.66 -18.51
CA GLN A 203 -11.90 -32.34 -18.54
C GLN A 203 -12.69 -31.43 -19.49
N VAL A 204 -13.13 -30.28 -18.98
CA VAL A 204 -13.99 -29.34 -19.71
C VAL A 204 -13.27 -28.04 -20.10
N GLY A 205 -12.06 -27.84 -19.59
CA GLY A 205 -11.22 -26.70 -19.93
C GLY A 205 -9.87 -26.75 -19.24
N ALA A 206 -8.96 -25.89 -19.69
CA ALA A 206 -7.71 -25.60 -19.02
C ALA A 206 -7.31 -24.14 -19.26
N SER A 207 -6.61 -23.54 -18.30
CA SER A 207 -6.15 -22.15 -18.40
C SER A 207 -4.84 -21.94 -17.63
N VAL A 208 -4.11 -20.89 -17.99
CA VAL A 208 -2.90 -20.47 -17.27
C VAL A 208 -3.25 -19.64 -16.03
N THR A 209 -4.43 -19.04 -16.00
CA THR A 209 -4.97 -18.28 -14.86
C THR A 209 -6.25 -18.95 -14.36
N PRO A 210 -6.42 -19.17 -13.04
CA PRO A 210 -7.62 -19.82 -12.52
C PRO A 210 -8.84 -18.91 -12.67
N THR A 211 -10.01 -19.52 -12.72
CA THR A 211 -11.31 -18.84 -12.77
C THR A 211 -12.30 -19.58 -11.89
N TYR A 212 -13.32 -18.87 -11.42
CA TYR A 212 -14.38 -19.50 -10.64
C TYR A 212 -15.18 -20.48 -11.49
N THR A 213 -15.53 -21.62 -10.89
CA THR A 213 -16.31 -22.67 -11.57
C THR A 213 -17.70 -22.22 -12.02
N THR A 214 -18.21 -21.10 -11.48
CA THR A 214 -19.46 -20.45 -11.91
C THR A 214 -19.41 -19.94 -13.35
N GLU A 215 -18.22 -19.75 -13.92
CA GLU A 215 -18.07 -19.37 -15.33
C GLU A 215 -18.47 -20.49 -16.29
N PHE A 216 -18.42 -21.75 -15.83
CA PHE A 216 -18.84 -22.91 -16.59
C PHE A 216 -20.37 -23.03 -16.58
N LYS A 217 -21.02 -22.23 -17.43
CA LYS A 217 -22.48 -22.22 -17.62
C LYS A 217 -23.03 -23.63 -17.77
N ASN A 218 -24.14 -23.90 -17.10
CA ASN A 218 -24.85 -25.19 -17.09
C ASN A 218 -24.09 -26.39 -16.50
N LEU A 219 -22.86 -26.22 -16.02
CA LEU A 219 -22.13 -27.25 -15.29
C LEU A 219 -22.14 -26.97 -13.79
N LYS A 220 -22.18 -28.04 -13.01
CA LYS A 220 -22.04 -28.02 -11.55
C LYS A 220 -21.03 -29.08 -11.16
N ASN A 221 -20.42 -28.93 -9.98
CA ASN A 221 -19.42 -29.87 -9.44
C ASN A 221 -18.17 -30.00 -10.33
N VAL A 222 -17.74 -28.89 -10.92
CA VAL A 222 -16.44 -28.81 -11.62
C VAL A 222 -15.36 -28.64 -10.54
N GLY A 223 -14.43 -29.59 -10.47
CA GLY A 223 -13.20 -29.47 -9.71
C GLY A 223 -12.14 -28.72 -10.52
N VAL A 224 -11.24 -28.03 -9.82
CA VAL A 224 -10.14 -27.29 -10.44
C VAL A 224 -8.84 -27.84 -9.87
N TYR A 225 -7.93 -28.27 -10.73
CA TYR A 225 -6.65 -28.85 -10.34
C TYR A 225 -5.52 -28.03 -10.92
N VAL A 226 -4.38 -27.95 -10.24
CA VAL A 226 -3.16 -27.31 -10.77
C VAL A 226 -2.10 -28.37 -10.98
N ASP A 227 -1.49 -28.38 -12.16
CA ASP A 227 -0.38 -29.29 -12.46
C ASP A 227 0.99 -28.64 -12.17
N GLU A 228 2.06 -29.43 -12.31
CA GLU A 228 3.45 -28.98 -12.11
C GLU A 228 3.84 -27.79 -13.01
N ASN A 229 3.19 -27.63 -14.16
CA ASN A 229 3.41 -26.54 -15.10
C ASN A 229 2.57 -25.30 -14.79
N LYS A 230 1.86 -25.30 -13.65
CA LYS A 230 0.93 -24.23 -13.23
C LYS A 230 -0.21 -24.02 -14.21
N ILE A 231 -0.66 -25.08 -14.87
CA ILE A 231 -1.88 -25.08 -15.67
C ILE A 231 -3.06 -25.53 -14.80
N TYR A 232 -4.12 -24.72 -14.81
CA TYR A 232 -5.36 -25.00 -14.11
C TYR A 232 -6.28 -25.84 -15.01
N ARG A 233 -6.66 -27.01 -14.54
CA ARG A 233 -7.46 -28.01 -15.27
C ARG A 233 -8.81 -28.17 -14.61
N TYR A 234 -9.87 -28.05 -15.40
CA TYR A 234 -11.25 -28.09 -14.93
C TYR A 234 -11.85 -29.43 -15.27
N VAL A 235 -12.18 -30.22 -14.25
CA VAL A 235 -12.61 -31.61 -14.43
C VAL A 235 -13.91 -31.84 -13.69
N ILE A 236 -14.85 -32.53 -14.33
CA ILE A 236 -16.10 -32.98 -13.72
C ILE A 236 -16.09 -34.50 -13.57
N GLY A 237 -16.52 -34.95 -12.39
CA GLY A 237 -16.68 -36.37 -12.09
C GLY A 237 -15.41 -37.03 -11.54
N ASN A 238 -15.64 -38.04 -10.70
CA ASN A 238 -14.67 -39.00 -10.20
C ASN A 238 -15.33 -40.37 -10.34
N LEU A 239 -15.03 -41.06 -11.44
CA LEU A 239 -15.78 -42.23 -11.91
C LEU A 239 -14.85 -43.45 -11.97
N GLY A 240 -15.31 -44.58 -11.45
CA GLY A 240 -14.51 -45.82 -11.48
C GLY A 240 -14.50 -46.50 -12.85
N PHE A 241 -15.45 -46.18 -13.73
CA PHE A 241 -15.63 -46.86 -15.01
C PHE A 241 -15.63 -45.89 -16.17
N ARG A 242 -14.91 -46.25 -17.24
CA ARG A 242 -14.83 -45.45 -18.47
C ARG A 242 -16.20 -45.19 -19.09
N THR A 243 -17.09 -46.18 -19.10
CA THR A 243 -18.44 -46.05 -19.68
C THR A 243 -19.27 -44.96 -18.99
N GLN A 244 -19.14 -44.80 -17.67
CA GLN A 244 -19.78 -43.71 -16.93
C GLN A 244 -19.21 -42.34 -17.37
N ALA A 245 -17.91 -42.27 -17.66
CA ALA A 245 -17.27 -41.06 -18.14
C ALA A 245 -17.67 -40.72 -19.59
N GLU A 246 -17.93 -41.73 -20.42
CA GLU A 246 -18.47 -41.56 -21.77
C GLU A 246 -19.89 -40.99 -21.75
N GLU A 247 -20.77 -41.51 -20.88
CA GLU A 247 -22.11 -40.95 -20.67
C GLU A 247 -22.07 -39.49 -20.18
N LEU A 248 -21.21 -39.21 -19.19
CA LEU A 248 -21.01 -37.85 -18.69
C LEU A 248 -20.42 -36.92 -19.76
N LEU A 249 -19.52 -37.42 -20.59
CA LEU A 249 -18.90 -36.66 -21.68
C LEU A 249 -19.95 -36.18 -22.70
N GLU A 250 -20.88 -37.05 -23.09
CA GLU A 250 -21.94 -36.70 -24.02
C GLU A 250 -22.86 -35.61 -23.44
N GLU A 251 -23.21 -35.71 -22.16
CA GLU A 251 -23.96 -34.66 -21.45
C GLU A 251 -23.20 -33.33 -21.39
N VAL A 252 -21.90 -33.37 -21.09
CA VAL A 252 -21.03 -32.19 -21.03
C VAL A 252 -20.93 -31.52 -22.41
N LYS A 253 -20.74 -32.30 -23.48
CA LYS A 253 -20.71 -31.79 -24.85
C LYS A 253 -22.04 -31.17 -25.26
N ALA A 254 -23.15 -31.83 -24.94
CA ALA A 254 -24.50 -31.31 -25.19
C ALA A 254 -24.78 -29.99 -24.45
N LYS A 255 -24.12 -29.75 -23.32
CA LYS A 255 -24.20 -28.49 -22.55
C LYS A 255 -23.29 -27.37 -23.08
N GLY A 256 -22.58 -27.59 -24.19
CA GLY A 256 -21.82 -26.57 -24.90
C GLY A 256 -20.29 -26.67 -24.76
N TYR A 257 -19.76 -27.82 -24.35
CA TYR A 257 -18.31 -28.04 -24.20
C TYR A 257 -17.83 -29.13 -25.18
N PRO A 258 -17.81 -28.84 -26.51
CA PRO A 258 -17.53 -29.84 -27.54
C PRO A 258 -16.11 -30.43 -27.43
N ASP A 259 -15.17 -29.63 -26.93
CA ASP A 259 -13.76 -30.00 -26.77
C ASP A 259 -13.47 -30.77 -25.48
N ALA A 260 -14.51 -31.10 -24.70
CA ALA A 260 -14.35 -31.90 -23.51
C ALA A 260 -13.85 -33.31 -23.86
N PHE A 261 -13.06 -33.91 -22.97
CA PHE A 261 -12.52 -35.25 -23.14
C PHE A 261 -12.30 -35.97 -21.81
N ILE A 262 -12.24 -37.30 -21.86
CA ILE A 262 -12.03 -38.14 -20.69
C ILE A 262 -10.55 -38.12 -20.30
N VAL A 263 -10.29 -37.97 -19.00
CA VAL A 263 -8.96 -37.97 -18.39
C VAL A 263 -8.88 -38.99 -17.26
N ASP A 264 -7.68 -39.47 -16.96
CA ASP A 264 -7.40 -40.25 -15.75
C ASP A 264 -6.98 -39.28 -14.64
N ILE A 265 -7.87 -39.06 -13.67
CA ILE A 265 -7.63 -38.14 -12.55
C ILE A 265 -6.75 -38.75 -11.48
N ASN A 266 -6.43 -40.05 -11.55
CA ASN A 266 -5.52 -40.70 -10.59
C ASN A 266 -4.03 -40.51 -10.98
N GLN A 267 -3.67 -39.30 -11.39
CA GLN A 267 -2.31 -38.91 -11.77
C GLN A 267 -1.83 -37.77 -10.87
N PRO A 268 -1.04 -38.05 -9.82
CA PRO A 268 -0.61 -37.05 -8.84
C PRO A 268 0.07 -35.83 -9.46
N ASP A 269 0.91 -36.01 -10.49
CA ASP A 269 1.64 -34.92 -11.13
C ASP A 269 0.72 -33.92 -11.88
N THR A 270 -0.50 -34.36 -12.23
CA THR A 270 -1.47 -33.53 -13.00
C THR A 270 -2.68 -33.10 -12.18
N TYR A 271 -3.11 -33.94 -11.23
CA TYR A 271 -4.35 -33.77 -10.48
C TYR A 271 -4.16 -33.93 -8.96
N GLY A 272 -2.91 -33.91 -8.47
CA GLY A 272 -2.57 -34.06 -7.06
C GLY A 272 -2.86 -32.83 -6.21
N GLU A 273 -3.06 -31.65 -6.80
CA GLU A 273 -3.42 -30.42 -6.08
C GLU A 273 -4.76 -29.88 -6.58
N GLU A 274 -5.78 -29.89 -5.73
CA GLU A 274 -7.09 -29.29 -6.02
C GLU A 274 -7.16 -27.86 -5.47
N VAL A 275 -7.58 -26.92 -6.32
CA VAL A 275 -7.81 -25.53 -5.95
C VAL A 275 -9.13 -25.40 -5.18
N MET A 276 -9.05 -24.97 -3.93
CA MET A 276 -10.19 -24.82 -3.03
C MET A 276 -10.73 -23.38 -3.02
N ALA A 277 -9.83 -22.40 -3.11
CA ALA A 277 -10.17 -20.98 -3.09
C ALA A 277 -9.28 -20.15 -4.02
N LEU A 278 -9.85 -19.04 -4.49
CA LEU A 278 -9.24 -18.02 -5.32
C LEU A 278 -9.60 -16.64 -4.74
N ASN A 279 -8.60 -15.88 -4.30
CA ASN A 279 -8.74 -14.54 -3.72
C ASN A 279 -9.76 -14.50 -2.57
N ASP A 280 -9.53 -15.30 -1.52
CA ASP A 280 -10.39 -15.45 -0.32
C ASP A 280 -11.81 -15.99 -0.54
N LEU A 281 -12.17 -16.32 -1.78
CA LEU A 281 -13.45 -16.91 -2.15
C LEU A 281 -13.27 -18.37 -2.54
N SER A 282 -14.19 -19.23 -2.13
CA SER A 282 -14.21 -20.61 -2.63
C SER A 282 -14.26 -20.64 -4.15
N ILE A 283 -13.56 -21.60 -4.77
CA ILE A 283 -13.52 -21.78 -6.23
C ILE A 283 -14.92 -22.01 -6.84
N ALA A 284 -15.88 -22.43 -6.03
CA ALA A 284 -17.30 -22.53 -6.34
C ALA A 284 -18.12 -21.60 -5.42
N PRO A 285 -18.05 -20.27 -5.63
CA PRO A 285 -18.64 -19.31 -4.70
C PRO A 285 -20.17 -19.43 -4.69
N LYS A 286 -20.74 -19.62 -3.50
CA LYS A 286 -22.20 -19.67 -3.29
C LYS A 286 -22.70 -18.34 -2.75
N LEU A 287 -22.92 -17.39 -3.65
CA LEU A 287 -23.48 -16.08 -3.30
C LEU A 287 -24.92 -16.22 -2.81
N LYS A 288 -25.30 -15.40 -1.82
CA LYS A 288 -26.64 -15.42 -1.23
C LYS A 288 -27.12 -14.02 -0.87
N GLY A 289 -28.36 -13.70 -1.24
CA GLY A 289 -29.01 -12.44 -0.88
C GLY A 289 -28.48 -11.25 -1.68
N LYS A 290 -28.79 -10.04 -1.24
CA LYS A 290 -28.46 -8.82 -1.97
C LYS A 290 -26.96 -8.61 -2.15
N ILE A 291 -26.59 -8.08 -3.32
CA ILE A 291 -25.26 -7.52 -3.60
C ILE A 291 -25.26 -6.05 -3.20
N GLU A 292 -24.26 -5.64 -2.42
CA GLU A 292 -24.04 -4.24 -2.05
C GLU A 292 -22.93 -3.68 -2.93
N PHE A 293 -23.18 -2.56 -3.60
CA PHE A 293 -22.19 -1.83 -4.39
C PHE A 293 -21.68 -0.61 -3.62
N ARG A 294 -20.39 -0.32 -3.79
CA ARG A 294 -19.76 0.91 -3.25
C ARG A 294 -18.78 1.47 -4.27
N VAL A 295 -18.47 2.75 -4.18
CA VAL A 295 -17.45 3.38 -5.03
C VAL A 295 -16.15 3.48 -4.25
N GLN A 296 -15.11 2.76 -4.67
CA GLN A 296 -13.78 2.90 -4.11
C GLN A 296 -13.16 4.20 -4.61
N ILE A 297 -12.73 5.06 -3.70
CA ILE A 297 -12.18 6.39 -3.99
C ILE A 297 -10.69 6.50 -3.64
N GLY A 298 -10.13 5.48 -2.98
CA GLY A 298 -8.70 5.39 -2.72
C GLY A 298 -8.30 4.08 -2.04
N ALA A 299 -7.01 3.76 -2.14
CA ALA A 299 -6.33 2.72 -1.38
C ALA A 299 -4.99 3.28 -0.90
N PHE A 300 -4.65 3.13 0.38
CA PHE A 300 -3.40 3.67 0.92
C PHE A 300 -2.82 2.75 1.98
N ALA A 301 -1.50 2.56 1.97
CA ALA A 301 -0.82 1.65 2.90
C ALA A 301 -0.78 2.20 4.33
N GLU A 302 -0.05 3.30 4.53
CA GLU A 302 0.21 3.83 5.88
C GLU A 302 -0.44 5.19 6.15
N THR A 303 -0.33 6.14 5.21
CA THR A 303 -0.78 7.51 5.44
C THR A 303 -1.88 7.91 4.47
N LEU A 304 -2.92 8.54 5.00
CA LEU A 304 -4.02 9.08 4.21
C LEU A 304 -3.48 10.22 3.30
N PRO A 305 -3.53 10.07 1.96
CA PRO A 305 -3.02 11.07 1.03
C PRO A 305 -3.64 12.46 1.27
N LYS A 306 -2.82 13.51 1.18
CA LYS A 306 -3.26 14.89 1.49
C LYS A 306 -4.50 15.30 0.68
N ASP A 307 -4.56 14.87 -0.57
CA ASP A 307 -5.65 15.15 -1.51
C ASP A 307 -6.95 14.42 -1.18
N LEU A 308 -6.87 13.30 -0.44
CA LEU A 308 -8.04 12.53 -0.02
C LEU A 308 -8.68 13.05 1.27
N ARG A 309 -7.92 13.79 2.10
CA ARG A 309 -8.40 14.31 3.39
C ARG A 309 -9.60 15.23 3.28
N LYS A 310 -9.68 16.07 2.24
CA LYS A 310 -10.83 16.97 2.05
C LYS A 310 -12.14 16.20 1.88
N TYR A 311 -12.09 15.02 1.24
CA TYR A 311 -13.27 14.23 0.95
C TYR A 311 -13.89 13.58 2.19
N TYR A 312 -13.15 13.47 3.30
CA TYR A 312 -13.74 13.08 4.59
C TYR A 312 -14.78 14.06 5.12
N PHE A 313 -14.68 15.33 4.70
CA PHE A 313 -15.62 16.37 5.08
C PHE A 313 -16.67 16.65 4.01
N GLU A 314 -16.44 16.22 2.77
CA GLU A 314 -17.31 16.51 1.61
C GLU A 314 -18.21 15.33 1.22
N ILE A 315 -17.81 14.08 1.53
CA ILE A 315 -18.54 12.87 1.14
C ILE A 315 -19.17 12.21 2.36
N ASP A 316 -20.49 12.05 2.34
CA ASP A 316 -21.22 11.32 3.36
C ASP A 316 -21.01 9.81 3.26
N LYS A 317 -21.06 9.12 4.41
CA LYS A 317 -21.07 7.65 4.53
C LYS A 317 -19.83 6.96 3.94
N LEU A 318 -18.65 7.55 4.14
CA LEU A 318 -17.39 6.86 3.89
C LEU A 318 -17.24 5.62 4.77
N LYS A 319 -16.63 4.58 4.20
CA LYS A 319 -16.26 3.35 4.90
C LYS A 319 -14.84 2.98 4.57
N GLU A 320 -14.13 2.61 5.62
CA GLU A 320 -12.77 2.08 5.55
C GLU A 320 -12.77 0.59 5.88
N TYR A 321 -11.96 -0.17 5.17
CA TYR A 321 -11.63 -1.54 5.52
C TYR A 321 -10.21 -1.88 5.08
N ARG A 322 -9.59 -2.86 5.73
CA ARG A 322 -8.28 -3.37 5.32
C ARG A 322 -8.43 -4.48 4.30
N GLU A 323 -7.63 -4.41 3.25
CA GLU A 323 -7.48 -5.44 2.22
C GLU A 323 -6.00 -5.54 1.91
N ASN A 324 -5.39 -6.70 2.22
CA ASN A 324 -3.93 -6.87 2.25
C ASN A 324 -3.28 -5.80 3.15
N ASP A 325 -2.19 -5.19 2.68
CA ASP A 325 -1.48 -4.11 3.37
C ASP A 325 -2.05 -2.70 3.09
N LEU A 326 -3.26 -2.62 2.50
CA LEU A 326 -3.89 -1.36 2.13
C LEU A 326 -5.16 -1.10 2.96
N THR A 327 -5.32 0.16 3.34
CA THR A 327 -6.59 0.72 3.81
C THR A 327 -7.38 1.18 2.59
N ILE A 328 -8.50 0.53 2.33
CA ILE A 328 -9.40 0.85 1.22
C ILE A 328 -10.48 1.80 1.71
N LEU A 329 -10.64 2.92 0.99
CA LEU A 329 -11.66 3.92 1.25
C LEU A 329 -12.77 3.83 0.19
N THR A 330 -13.99 3.61 0.67
CA THR A 330 -15.19 3.49 -0.18
C THR A 330 -16.25 4.51 0.21
N ALA A 331 -16.97 5.00 -0.78
CA ALA A 331 -18.10 5.90 -0.64
C ALA A 331 -19.41 5.20 -0.96
N GLY A 332 -20.44 5.55 -0.18
CA GLY A 332 -21.81 5.10 -0.40
C GLY A 332 -22.08 3.66 0.00
N LYS A 333 -23.34 3.29 -0.21
CA LYS A 333 -23.88 1.93 -0.06
C LYS A 333 -25.09 1.87 -0.98
N CYS A 334 -24.88 1.29 -2.15
CA CYS A 334 -25.85 1.24 -3.23
C CYS A 334 -26.40 -0.17 -3.37
N ASP A 335 -27.71 -0.29 -3.56
CA ASP A 335 -28.37 -1.60 -3.74
C ASP A 335 -28.37 -2.04 -5.22
N SER A 336 -27.93 -1.16 -6.13
CA SER A 336 -27.83 -1.44 -7.56
C SER A 336 -26.56 -0.90 -8.19
N TYR A 337 -26.11 -1.55 -9.27
CA TYR A 337 -24.98 -1.08 -10.06
C TYR A 337 -25.24 0.31 -10.67
N LYS A 338 -26.50 0.58 -11.05
CA LYS A 338 -26.92 1.87 -11.63
C LYS A 338 -26.70 3.01 -10.64
N GLU A 339 -27.20 2.86 -9.41
CA GLU A 339 -27.03 3.84 -8.33
C GLU A 339 -25.54 4.07 -8.00
N ALA A 340 -24.75 2.99 -7.97
CA ALA A 340 -23.30 3.10 -7.77
C ALA A 340 -22.59 3.83 -8.91
N ASN A 341 -23.08 3.68 -10.15
CA ASN A 341 -22.52 4.39 -11.30
C ASN A 341 -22.87 5.88 -11.30
N GLU A 342 -24.09 6.25 -10.92
CA GLU A 342 -24.48 7.65 -10.73
C GLU A 342 -23.60 8.32 -9.65
N LEU A 343 -23.40 7.65 -8.50
CA LEU A 343 -22.50 8.11 -7.45
C LEU A 343 -21.04 8.24 -7.95
N LYS A 344 -20.55 7.26 -8.72
CA LYS A 344 -19.21 7.31 -9.31
C LYS A 344 -19.05 8.55 -10.18
N GLU A 345 -20.00 8.85 -11.05
CA GLU A 345 -19.96 10.03 -11.93
C GLU A 345 -19.96 11.35 -11.14
N GLU A 346 -20.71 11.43 -10.04
CA GLU A 346 -20.69 12.58 -9.13
C GLU A 346 -19.32 12.77 -8.48
N LEU A 347 -18.74 11.68 -7.96
CA LEU A 347 -17.41 11.70 -7.34
C LEU A 347 -16.31 12.07 -8.34
N GLN A 348 -16.41 11.59 -9.59
CA GLN A 348 -15.50 11.99 -10.67
C GLN A 348 -15.54 13.50 -10.94
N LYS A 349 -16.74 14.11 -10.94
CA LYS A 349 -16.91 15.57 -11.10
C LYS A 349 -16.30 16.36 -9.94
N MET A 350 -16.21 15.78 -8.74
CA MET A 350 -15.57 16.38 -7.57
C MET A 350 -14.03 16.28 -7.58
N GLY A 351 -13.45 15.64 -8.61
CA GLY A 351 -12.00 15.49 -8.77
C GLY A 351 -11.47 14.10 -8.41
N LEU A 352 -12.34 13.11 -8.17
CA LEU A 352 -11.98 11.70 -7.97
C LEU A 352 -12.10 10.92 -9.30
N ALA A 353 -11.32 11.32 -10.31
CA ALA A 353 -11.42 10.77 -11.67
C ALA A 353 -11.26 9.23 -11.71
N ASP A 354 -10.41 8.69 -10.84
CA ASP A 354 -9.99 7.28 -10.84
C ASP A 354 -10.87 6.37 -9.97
N CYS A 355 -12.00 6.86 -9.46
CA CYS A 355 -12.88 6.05 -8.62
C CYS A 355 -13.61 4.97 -9.43
N PHE A 356 -13.83 3.81 -8.81
CA PHE A 356 -14.46 2.66 -9.47
C PHE A 356 -15.41 1.90 -8.55
N ILE A 357 -16.33 1.16 -9.16
CA ILE A 357 -17.36 0.41 -8.42
C ILE A 357 -16.77 -0.91 -7.92
N THR A 358 -17.07 -1.23 -6.67
CA THR A 358 -16.77 -2.50 -6.01
C THR A 358 -18.06 -3.18 -5.57
N ALA A 359 -18.06 -4.51 -5.55
CA ALA A 359 -19.22 -5.31 -5.17
C ALA A 359 -18.92 -6.14 -3.91
N PHE A 360 -19.93 -6.31 -3.07
CA PHE A 360 -19.85 -7.07 -1.83
C PHE A 360 -21.05 -8.01 -1.68
N ASN A 361 -20.78 -9.26 -1.30
CA ASN A 361 -21.81 -10.18 -0.80
C ASN A 361 -21.54 -10.49 0.67
N ARG A 362 -22.52 -10.25 1.54
CA ARG A 362 -22.42 -10.49 2.99
C ARG A 362 -21.15 -9.91 3.63
N ARG A 363 -20.81 -8.66 3.27
CA ARG A 363 -19.63 -7.90 3.73
C ARG A 363 -18.28 -8.38 3.18
N LYS A 364 -18.23 -9.46 2.40
CA LYS A 364 -17.02 -9.85 1.67
C LYS A 364 -17.02 -9.23 0.28
N ARG A 365 -15.89 -8.64 -0.12
CA ARG A 365 -15.69 -8.16 -1.49
C ARG A 365 -15.77 -9.33 -2.45
N ILE A 366 -16.39 -9.14 -3.61
CA ILE A 366 -16.48 -10.13 -4.67
C ILE A 366 -16.09 -9.50 -6.01
N PRO A 367 -15.55 -10.29 -6.95
CA PRO A 367 -15.27 -9.82 -8.30
C PRO A 367 -16.52 -9.23 -8.96
N MET A 368 -16.35 -8.10 -9.65
CA MET A 368 -17.45 -7.41 -10.32
C MET A 368 -18.18 -8.31 -11.33
N LYS A 369 -17.42 -9.09 -12.11
CA LYS A 369 -18.00 -10.05 -13.07
C LYS A 369 -18.90 -11.08 -12.36
N LEU A 370 -18.42 -11.69 -11.28
CA LEU A 370 -19.18 -12.64 -10.48
C LEU A 370 -20.46 -12.02 -9.89
N ALA A 371 -20.38 -10.76 -9.45
CA ALA A 371 -21.53 -10.04 -8.93
C ALA A 371 -22.61 -9.81 -9.99
N LEU A 372 -22.22 -9.40 -11.20
CA LEU A 372 -23.13 -9.16 -12.31
C LEU A 372 -23.77 -10.46 -12.81
N ASP A 373 -22.97 -11.51 -12.97
CA ASP A 373 -23.46 -12.84 -13.38
C ASP A 373 -24.51 -13.39 -12.40
N TYR A 374 -24.32 -13.16 -11.09
CA TYR A 374 -25.29 -13.56 -10.07
C TYR A 374 -26.62 -12.78 -10.19
N LEU A 375 -26.56 -11.48 -10.42
CA LEU A 375 -27.76 -10.66 -10.59
C LEU A 375 -28.53 -11.00 -11.86
N ASP A 376 -27.82 -11.30 -12.95
CA ASP A 376 -28.44 -11.74 -14.21
C ASP A 376 -29.10 -13.12 -14.08
N ALA A 377 -28.55 -14.02 -13.27
CA ALA A 377 -29.13 -15.32 -12.98
C ALA A 377 -30.40 -15.20 -12.11
N ASP A 378 -30.37 -14.37 -11.06
CA ASP A 378 -31.50 -14.14 -10.15
C ASP A 378 -32.71 -13.54 -10.91
N GLN A 379 -32.47 -12.57 -11.79
CA GLN A 379 -33.53 -12.01 -12.65
C GLN A 379 -34.17 -13.06 -13.58
N LYS A 380 -33.39 -14.03 -14.09
CA LYS A 380 -33.92 -15.11 -14.92
C LYS A 380 -34.76 -16.11 -14.11
N GLU A 381 -34.36 -16.40 -12.87
CA GLU A 381 -35.13 -17.26 -11.96
C GLU A 381 -36.45 -16.61 -11.54
N GLU A 382 -36.48 -15.29 -11.30
CA GLU A 382 -37.73 -14.55 -11.03
C GLU A 382 -38.67 -14.48 -12.25
N LEU A 383 -38.13 -14.41 -13.47
CA LEU A 383 -38.91 -14.35 -14.71
C LEU A 383 -39.48 -15.71 -15.14
N THR A 384 -38.90 -16.83 -14.70
CA THR A 384 -39.52 -18.16 -14.86
C THR A 384 -40.67 -18.32 -13.86
N PRO A 385 -41.94 -18.49 -14.31
CA PRO A 385 -43.05 -18.64 -13.38
C PRO A 385 -42.80 -19.85 -12.47
N GLN A 386 -42.64 -19.61 -11.17
CA GLN A 386 -42.64 -20.67 -10.18
C GLN A 386 -43.99 -21.38 -10.28
N LYS A 387 -44.04 -22.54 -10.93
CA LYS A 387 -45.17 -23.46 -10.83
C LYS A 387 -45.28 -23.89 -9.37
N ARG A 388 -46.08 -23.16 -8.59
CA ARG A 388 -46.55 -23.61 -7.29
C ARG A 388 -47.35 -24.89 -7.53
N GLY A 389 -46.70 -26.03 -7.34
CA GLY A 389 -47.39 -27.30 -7.16
C GLY A 389 -48.27 -27.17 -5.93
N LYS A 390 -49.59 -27.18 -6.13
CA LYS A 390 -50.55 -27.38 -5.05
C LYS A 390 -50.21 -28.74 -4.42
N LYS A 391 -49.77 -28.72 -3.16
CA LYS A 391 -49.92 -29.88 -2.28
C LYS A 391 -51.36 -29.97 -1.81
#